data_AF-A0A9E2HGC7-F1
#
_entry.id   AF-A0A9E2HGC7-F1
#
_cell.length_a   1.000
_cell.length_b   1.000
_cell.length_c   1.000
_cell.angle_alpha   90.00
_cell.angle_beta   90.00
_cell.angle_gamma   90.00
#
_symmetry.space_group_name_H-M   'P 1'
#
loop_
_entity.id
_entity.type
_entity.pdbx_description
1 polymer ?
#
loop_
_entity_poly.entity_id
_entity_poly.type
_entity_poly.pdbx_seq_one_letter_code
_entity_poly.pdbx_strand_id
1 'polypeptide(L)'
;MKKINWFLALAIGAVIFLILQWPDSRLHLIFCNVGQGDAILLEHGSYQILVDAGPDNSVLSCLGKALPFWDRKIELVILTHP
;
A
#
# COMPACT_ATOMS: atom_id res chain seq x y z
N MET A 1 -36.53 8.63 21.32
CA MET A 1 -35.51 7.85 20.57
C MET A 1 -34.60 8.83 19.84
N LYS A 2 -33.31 8.94 20.20
CA LYS A 2 -32.39 9.87 19.53
C LYS A 2 -32.15 9.37 18.09
N LYS A 3 -32.51 10.17 17.08
CA LYS A 3 -32.21 9.85 15.67
C LYS A 3 -30.69 9.90 15.48
N ILE A 4 -30.07 8.77 15.16
CA ILE A 4 -28.65 8.74 14.78
C ILE A 4 -28.49 9.44 13.42
N ASN A 5 -27.50 10.31 13.28
CA ASN A 5 -27.24 10.98 12.01
C ASN A 5 -26.30 10.13 11.15
N TRP A 6 -26.85 9.35 10.22
CA TRP A 6 -26.09 8.42 9.37
C TRP A 6 -25.00 9.10 8.53
N PHE A 7 -25.20 10.35 8.11
CA PHE A 7 -24.18 11.13 7.42
C PHE A 7 -22.94 11.36 8.30
N LEU A 8 -23.16 11.67 9.57
CA LEU A 8 -22.07 11.86 10.52
C LEU A 8 -21.34 10.53 10.77
N ALA A 9 -22.07 9.43 10.89
CA ALA A 9 -21.47 8.10 11.05
C ALA A 9 -20.61 7.72 9.83
N LEU A 10 -21.09 7.95 8.61
CA LEU A 10 -20.34 7.73 7.38
C LEU A 10 -19.09 8.61 7.30
N ALA A 11 -19.23 9.90 7.63
CA ALA A 11 -18.09 10.83 7.63
C ALA A 11 -17.00 10.41 8.62
N ILE A 12 -17.39 10.01 9.84
CA ILE A 12 -16.45 9.49 10.84
C ILE A 12 -15.79 8.20 10.36
N GLY A 13 -16.57 7.27 9.78
CA GLY A 13 -16.05 6.03 9.21
C GLY A 13 -15.02 6.28 8.10
N ALA A 14 -15.28 7.23 7.21
CA ALA A 14 -14.35 7.63 6.16
C ALA A 14 -13.06 8.24 6.73
N VAL A 15 -13.15 9.12 7.73
CA VAL A 15 -11.97 9.71 8.39
C VAL A 15 -11.15 8.63 9.10
N ILE A 16 -11.78 7.70 9.82
CA ILE A 16 -11.08 6.58 10.46
C ILE A 16 -10.38 5.73 9.40
N PHE A 17 -11.05 5.40 8.30
CA PHE A 17 -10.47 4.63 7.20
C PHE A 17 -9.23 5.31 6.60
N LEU A 18 -9.26 6.63 6.40
CA LEU A 18 -8.11 7.41 5.92
C LEU A 18 -6.94 7.39 6.92
N ILE A 19 -7.23 7.52 8.22
CA ILE A 19 -6.21 7.48 9.27
C ILE A 19 -5.56 6.09 9.36
N LEU A 20 -6.34 5.02 9.23
CA LEU A 20 -5.84 3.64 9.29
C LEU A 20 -4.95 3.26 8.11
N GLN A 21 -5.12 3.92 6.96
CA GLN A 21 -4.26 3.74 5.79
C GLN A 21 -3.11 4.76 5.72
N TRP A 22 -2.95 5.62 6.72
CA TRP A 22 -1.86 6.58 6.71
C TRP A 22 -0.52 5.89 6.96
N PRO A 23 0.49 6.04 6.08
CA PRO A 23 1.77 5.37 6.26
C PRO A 23 2.51 5.92 7.49
N ASP A 24 3.19 5.04 8.21
CA ASP A 24 4.01 5.43 9.36
C ASP A 24 5.46 5.74 8.96
N SER A 25 6.25 6.30 9.87
CA SER A 25 7.66 6.66 9.62
C SER A 25 8.64 5.53 9.94
N ARG A 26 8.20 4.27 9.92
CA ARG A 26 9.10 3.11 10.07
C ARG A 26 9.45 2.59 8.68
N LEU A 27 10.59 1.90 8.61
CA LEU A 27 10.93 1.13 7.42
C LEU A 27 10.15 -0.19 7.44
N HIS A 28 9.31 -0.40 6.44
CA HIS A 28 8.66 -1.68 6.19
C HIS A 28 9.35 -2.38 5.03
N LEU A 29 9.61 -3.67 5.21
CA LEU A 29 10.15 -4.56 4.19
C LEU A 29 9.07 -5.60 3.88
N ILE A 30 8.48 -5.47 2.69
CA ILE A 30 7.32 -6.26 2.29
C ILE A 30 7.74 -7.16 1.15
N PHE A 31 7.89 -8.45 1.46
CA PHE A 31 8.22 -9.48 0.47
C PHE A 31 6.94 -9.93 -0.23
N CYS A 32 6.81 -9.57 -1.50
CA CYS A 32 5.63 -9.87 -2.29
C CYS A 32 5.66 -11.32 -2.78
N ASN A 33 4.53 -12.02 -2.63
CA ASN A 33 4.37 -13.34 -3.22
C ASN A 33 4.01 -13.19 -4.71
N VAL A 34 5.01 -13.35 -5.58
CA VAL A 34 4.90 -13.29 -7.04
C VAL A 34 5.10 -14.65 -7.72
N GLY A 35 5.13 -15.74 -6.93
CA GLY A 35 5.41 -17.08 -7.42
C GLY A 35 6.89 -17.28 -7.72
N GLN A 36 7.32 -17.07 -8.96
CA GLN A 36 8.71 -17.19 -9.39
C GLN A 36 9.41 -15.82 -9.41
N GLY A 37 10.68 -15.78 -9.04
CA GLY A 37 11.47 -14.54 -9.00
C GLY A 37 11.20 -13.71 -7.76
N ASP A 38 11.70 -12.47 -7.78
CA ASP A 38 11.72 -11.60 -6.61
C ASP A 38 10.84 -10.37 -6.80
N ALA A 39 10.26 -9.90 -5.71
CA ALA A 39 9.56 -8.62 -5.62
C ALA A 39 9.53 -8.17 -4.14
N ILE A 40 10.21 -7.07 -3.83
CA ILE A 40 10.31 -6.55 -2.47
C ILE A 40 9.97 -5.06 -2.48
N LEU A 41 8.95 -4.67 -1.72
CA LEU A 41 8.60 -3.27 -1.50
C LEU A 41 9.25 -2.79 -0.20
N LEU A 42 10.04 -1.72 -0.30
CA LEU A 42 10.51 -0.94 0.84
C LEU A 42 9.63 0.28 0.95
N GLU A 43 9.05 0.51 2.12
CA GLU A 43 8.20 1.67 2.39
C GLU A 43 8.70 2.41 3.63
N HIS A 44 8.79 3.74 3.53
CA HIS A 44 9.07 4.62 4.67
C HIS A 44 8.31 5.93 4.52
N GLY A 45 7.25 6.12 5.29
CA GLY A 45 6.33 7.24 5.11
C GLY A 45 5.76 7.24 3.69
N SER A 46 5.94 8.33 2.96
CA SER A 46 5.48 8.48 1.58
C SER A 46 6.54 8.15 0.52
N TYR A 47 7.59 7.40 0.90
CA TYR A 47 8.65 6.98 -0.03
C TYR A 47 8.60 5.47 -0.19
N GLN A 48 8.52 5.03 -1.45
CA GLN A 48 8.44 3.63 -1.83
C GLN A 48 9.54 3.27 -2.83
N ILE A 49 10.23 2.17 -2.55
CA ILE A 49 11.20 1.56 -3.46
C ILE A 49 10.74 0.13 -3.74
N LEU A 50 10.57 -0.20 -5.02
CA LEU A 50 10.26 -1.56 -5.45
C LEU A 50 11.53 -2.21 -6.02
N VAL A 51 11.95 -3.33 -5.44
CA VAL A 51 13.05 -4.15 -5.94
C VAL A 51 12.46 -5.35 -6.66
N ASP A 52 12.69 -5.44 -7.96
CA ASP A 52 12.09 -6.41 -8.89
C ASP A 52 10.55 -6.45 -8.84
N ALA A 53 9.92 -7.29 -9.67
CA ALA A 53 8.47 -7.32 -9.83
C ALA A 53 7.89 -8.72 -10.09
N GLY A 54 8.74 -9.76 -10.10
CA GLY A 54 8.40 -11.07 -10.66
C GLY A 54 8.12 -11.03 -12.17
N PRO A 55 7.73 -12.17 -12.77
CA PRO A 55 7.56 -12.34 -14.21
C PRO A 55 6.20 -11.84 -14.74
N ASP A 56 5.25 -11.51 -13.87
CA ASP A 56 3.89 -11.16 -14.26
C ASP A 56 3.29 -10.03 -13.38
N ASN A 57 1.98 -9.82 -13.49
CA ASN A 57 1.27 -8.75 -12.79
C ASN A 57 0.94 -9.07 -11.32
N SER A 58 1.38 -10.21 -10.78
CA SER A 58 1.08 -10.61 -9.40
C SER A 58 1.55 -9.59 -8.36
N VAL A 59 2.64 -8.85 -8.63
CA VAL A 59 3.13 -7.77 -7.78
C VAL A 59 2.07 -6.69 -7.52
N LEU A 60 1.15 -6.44 -8.46
CA LEU A 60 0.10 -5.44 -8.30
C LEU A 60 -0.86 -5.79 -7.16
N SER A 61 -1.08 -7.09 -6.89
CA SER A 61 -1.90 -7.53 -5.74
C SER A 61 -1.21 -7.24 -4.41
N CYS A 62 0.12 -7.35 -4.37
CA CYS A 62 0.91 -6.99 -3.19
C CYS A 62 0.86 -5.48 -2.95
N LEU A 63 1.16 -4.68 -3.98
CA LEU A 63 1.14 -3.22 -3.88
C LEU A 63 -0.23 -2.69 -3.46
N GLY A 64 -1.32 -3.22 -4.03
CA GLY A 64 -2.68 -2.81 -3.66
C GLY A 64 -3.11 -3.19 -2.23
N LYS A 65 -2.40 -4.13 -1.58
CA LYS A 65 -2.62 -4.47 -0.17
C LYS A 65 -1.74 -3.64 0.77
N ALA A 66 -0.52 -3.33 0.33
CA ALA A 66 0.48 -2.62 1.12
C ALA A 66 0.24 -1.11 1.14
N LEU A 67 -0.02 -0.52 -0.02
CA LEU A 67 -0.06 0.92 -0.20
C LEU A 67 -1.45 1.50 0.09
N PRO A 68 -1.53 2.78 0.52
CA PRO A 68 -2.80 3.49 0.62
C PRO A 68 -3.53 3.46 -0.73
N PHE A 69 -4.87 3.33 -0.72
CA PHE A 69 -5.64 3.13 -1.96
C PHE A 69 -5.49 4.29 -2.99
N TRP A 70 -5.12 5.47 -2.49
CA TRP A 70 -4.89 6.68 -3.27
C TRP A 70 -3.45 6.82 -3.77
N ASP A 71 -2.51 6.07 -3.23
CA ASP A 71 -1.13 6.13 -3.66
C ASP A 71 -0.97 5.42 -5.02
N ARG A 72 -0.34 6.14 -5.95
CA ARG A 72 -0.16 5.72 -7.35
C ARG A 72 1.28 5.93 -7.80
N LYS A 73 2.19 6.17 -6.85
CA LYS A 73 3.58 6.48 -7.13
C LYS A 73 4.49 5.47 -6.44
N ILE A 74 5.57 5.16 -7.13
CA ILE A 74 6.74 4.47 -6.59
C ILE A 74 7.92 5.38 -6.94
N GLU A 75 8.70 5.81 -5.94
CA GLU A 75 9.81 6.75 -6.16
C GLU A 75 10.95 6.12 -6.94
N LEU A 76 11.20 4.83 -6.71
CA LEU A 76 12.30 4.12 -7.33
C LEU A 76 11.94 2.66 -7.60
N VAL A 77 12.30 2.19 -8.78
CA VAL A 77 12.29 0.76 -9.11
C VAL A 77 13.73 0.32 -9.36
N ILE A 78 14.15 -0.74 -8.68
CA ILE A 78 15.47 -1.36 -8.84
C ILE A 78 15.24 -2.72 -9.50
N LEU A 79 15.77 -2.89 -10.71
CA LEU A 79 15.75 -4.18 -11.41
C LEU A 79 17.11 -4.84 -11.25
N THR A 80 17.16 -5.97 -10.55
CA THR A 80 18.41 -6.69 -10.27
C THR A 80 18.81 -7.59 -11.42
N HIS A 81 17.84 -8.10 -12.16
CA HIS A 81 18.02 -8.97 -13.32
C HIS A 81 16.91 -8.77 -14.37
N PRO A 82 17.15 -9.17 -15.64
CA PRO A 82 16.16 -9.12 -16.72
C PRO A 82 15.05 -10.18 -16.60
#